data_AF-A0A2N1DR32-F1
#
_entry.id   AF-A0A2N1DR32-F1
#
_cell.length_a   1.000
_cell.length_b   1.000
_cell.length_c   1.000
_cell.angle_alpha   90.00
_cell.angle_beta   90.00
_cell.angle_gamma   90.00
#
_symmetry.space_group_name_H-M   'P 1'
#
loop_
_entity.id
_entity.type
_entity.pdbx_description
1 polymer ?
#
loop_
_entity_poly.entity_id
_entity_poly.type
_entity_poly.pdbx_seq_one_letter_code
_entity_poly.pdbx_strand_id
1 'polypeptide(L)'
;MENIIFTAPEGALPDLNSPAYLLLKSLSDRGKHPRDEFCQLVGGGFRAYLQQLMGGYYQHWLIHKENGQVGDRKQAFYWLDERHYSCDWEADKDARTIARKQYNDRSYYGCKNAVEKLQQKKQEKAEADQAYKERIESKKLAVT
;
A
#
# COMPACT_ATOMS: atom_id res chain seq x y z
N MET A 1 -18.14 -14.52 8.52
CA MET A 1 -18.61 -13.87 7.28
C MET A 1 -19.83 -12.98 7.51
N GLU A 2 -20.82 -13.39 8.30
CA GLU A 2 -22.04 -12.60 8.53
C GLU A 2 -21.78 -11.23 9.24
N ASN A 3 -20.73 -11.12 10.06
CA ASN A 3 -20.54 -9.91 10.88
C ASN A 3 -19.84 -8.72 10.17
N ILE A 4 -19.01 -8.93 9.13
CA ILE A 4 -18.41 -7.80 8.38
C ILE A 4 -19.45 -7.09 7.50
N ILE A 5 -20.46 -7.83 7.04
CA ILE A 5 -21.44 -7.33 6.06
C ILE A 5 -22.43 -6.35 6.69
N PHE A 6 -22.65 -6.41 8.00
CA PHE A 6 -23.79 -5.72 8.61
C PHE A 6 -23.58 -4.23 8.89
N THR A 7 -22.33 -3.73 8.99
CA THR A 7 -22.06 -2.34 9.39
C THR A 7 -21.16 -1.55 8.45
N ALA A 8 -20.65 -2.16 7.38
CA ALA A 8 -19.81 -1.44 6.44
C ALA A 8 -20.63 -0.38 5.68
N PRO A 9 -20.16 0.88 5.58
CA PRO A 9 -20.85 1.91 4.82
C PRO A 9 -20.92 1.57 3.33
N GLU A 10 -21.91 2.14 2.64
CA GLU A 10 -22.08 1.95 1.20
C GLU A 10 -20.80 2.33 0.43
N GLY A 11 -20.32 1.44 -0.45
CA GLY A 11 -19.08 1.61 -1.19
C GLY A 11 -17.80 1.20 -0.45
N ALA A 12 -17.85 0.80 0.82
CA ALA A 12 -16.70 0.22 1.51
C ALA A 12 -16.45 -1.25 1.14
N LEU A 13 -17.48 -1.96 0.66
CA LEU A 13 -17.37 -3.35 0.24
C LEU A 13 -17.01 -3.43 -1.25
N PRO A 14 -15.93 -4.15 -1.61
CA PRO A 14 -15.60 -4.41 -3.01
C PRO A 14 -16.61 -5.35 -3.69
N ASP A 15 -16.62 -5.34 -5.02
CA ASP A 15 -17.43 -6.28 -5.81
C ASP A 15 -17.08 -7.74 -5.46
N LEU A 16 -18.09 -8.59 -5.32
CA LEU A 16 -17.97 -9.98 -4.82
C LEU A 16 -16.95 -10.84 -5.60
N ASN A 17 -16.73 -10.56 -6.88
CA ASN A 17 -15.81 -11.29 -7.74
C ASN A 17 -14.44 -10.60 -7.89
N SER A 18 -14.23 -9.47 -7.21
CA SER A 18 -12.99 -8.73 -7.29
C SER A 18 -11.90 -9.38 -6.42
N PRO A 19 -10.62 -9.31 -6.83
CA PRO A 19 -9.51 -9.71 -5.98
C PRO A 19 -9.46 -8.96 -4.63
N ALA A 20 -9.93 -7.72 -4.59
CA ALA A 20 -10.04 -6.94 -3.36
C ALA A 20 -11.07 -7.54 -2.38
N TYR A 21 -12.21 -8.02 -2.88
CA TYR A 21 -13.19 -8.74 -2.05
C TYR A 21 -12.61 -10.03 -1.50
N LEU A 22 -11.95 -10.84 -2.33
CA LEU A 22 -11.31 -12.08 -1.88
C LEU A 22 -10.29 -11.81 -0.77
N LEU A 23 -9.49 -10.74 -0.90
CA LEU A 23 -8.51 -10.36 0.11
C LEU A 23 -9.18 -9.87 1.41
N LEU A 24 -10.21 -9.02 1.32
CA LEU A 24 -10.99 -8.57 2.48
C LEU A 24 -11.69 -9.75 3.18
N LYS A 25 -12.24 -10.68 2.41
CA LYS A 25 -12.86 -11.91 2.90
C LYS A 25 -11.84 -12.78 3.63
N SER A 26 -10.64 -12.96 3.09
CA SER A 26 -9.58 -13.70 3.78
C SER A 26 -9.23 -13.05 5.11
N LEU A 27 -9.06 -11.73 5.13
CA LEU A 27 -8.75 -10.98 6.35
C LEU A 27 -9.87 -11.04 7.41
N SER A 28 -11.08 -11.46 7.03
CA SER A 28 -12.28 -11.45 7.89
C SER A 28 -12.39 -12.61 8.88
N ASP A 29 -11.47 -13.55 8.86
CA ASP A 29 -11.47 -14.73 9.74
C ASP A 29 -10.89 -14.45 11.14
N ARG A 30 -10.52 -13.18 11.42
CA ARG A 30 -9.89 -12.69 12.66
C ARG A 30 -8.45 -13.21 12.88
N GLY A 31 -7.85 -13.83 11.87
CA GLY A 31 -6.48 -14.33 11.89
C GLY A 31 -5.43 -13.31 11.44
N LYS A 32 -4.17 -13.61 11.78
CA LYS A 32 -2.99 -12.97 11.17
C LYS A 32 -2.56 -13.79 9.96
N HIS A 33 -2.51 -13.16 8.80
CA HIS A 33 -2.15 -13.82 7.55
C HIS A 33 -0.77 -13.42 7.07
N PRO A 34 0.13 -14.39 6.82
CA PRO A 34 1.39 -14.12 6.13
C PRO A 34 1.16 -13.60 4.70
N ARG A 35 2.06 -12.74 4.24
CA ARG A 35 2.09 -12.20 2.88
C ARG A 35 1.91 -13.27 1.80
N ASP A 36 2.56 -14.41 1.99
CA ASP A 36 2.61 -15.44 0.94
C ASP A 36 1.24 -16.09 0.71
N GLU A 37 0.38 -16.16 1.73
CA GLU A 37 -1.02 -16.59 1.56
C GLU A 37 -1.77 -15.68 0.60
N PHE A 38 -1.63 -14.35 0.74
CA PHE A 38 -2.27 -13.41 -0.20
C PHE A 38 -1.67 -13.49 -1.61
N CYS A 39 -0.37 -13.75 -1.73
CA CYS A 39 0.25 -13.97 -3.04
C CYS A 39 -0.35 -15.20 -3.74
N GLN A 40 -0.66 -16.26 -2.98
CA GLN A 40 -1.31 -17.46 -3.53
C GLN A 40 -2.78 -17.21 -3.87
N LEU A 41 -3.48 -16.41 -3.05
CA LEU A 41 -4.91 -16.15 -3.21
C LEU A 41 -5.23 -15.26 -4.42
N VAL A 42 -4.51 -14.14 -4.58
CA VAL A 42 -4.82 -13.10 -5.59
C VAL A 42 -3.63 -12.74 -6.49
N GLY A 43 -2.55 -13.51 -6.41
CA GLY A 43 -1.33 -13.31 -7.21
C GLY A 43 -0.38 -12.25 -6.65
N GLY A 44 0.75 -12.06 -7.35
CA GLY A 44 1.79 -11.10 -6.96
C GLY A 44 1.34 -9.63 -6.90
N GLY A 45 0.20 -9.32 -7.51
CA GLY A 45 -0.45 -8.01 -7.49
C GLY A 45 -1.23 -7.66 -6.22
N PHE A 46 -1.27 -8.56 -5.21
CA PHE A 46 -2.09 -8.37 -4.00
C PHE A 46 -1.91 -7.02 -3.29
N ARG A 47 -0.71 -6.44 -3.38
CA ARG A 47 -0.37 -5.14 -2.77
C ARG A 47 -1.25 -4.00 -3.30
N ALA A 48 -1.63 -4.05 -4.58
CA ALA A 48 -2.50 -3.04 -5.17
C ALA A 48 -3.91 -3.12 -4.56
N TYR A 49 -4.45 -4.33 -4.42
CA TYR A 49 -5.77 -4.54 -3.79
C TYR A 49 -5.75 -4.20 -2.30
N LEU A 50 -4.69 -4.56 -1.59
CA LEU A 50 -4.49 -4.16 -0.19
C LEU A 50 -4.44 -2.63 -0.06
N GLN A 51 -3.74 -1.93 -0.96
CA GLN A 51 -3.69 -0.47 -0.97
C GLN A 51 -5.06 0.14 -1.27
N GLN A 52 -5.86 -0.45 -2.16
CA GLN A 52 -7.24 0.01 -2.41
C GLN A 52 -8.11 -0.11 -1.15
N LEU A 53 -8.00 -1.22 -0.41
CA LEU A 53 -8.73 -1.44 0.84
C LEU A 53 -8.32 -0.42 1.91
N MET A 54 -7.02 -0.20 2.09
CA MET A 54 -6.49 0.77 3.07
C MET A 54 -6.68 2.24 2.66
N GLY A 55 -6.94 2.49 1.37
CA GLY A 55 -7.06 3.82 0.79
C GLY A 55 -8.50 4.30 0.64
N GLY A 56 -8.66 5.41 -0.08
CA GLY A 56 -9.98 6.04 -0.25
C GLY A 56 -10.97 5.22 -1.09
N TYR A 57 -10.50 4.29 -1.92
CA TYR A 57 -11.34 3.55 -2.86
C TYR A 57 -12.40 2.69 -2.15
N TYR A 58 -12.03 2.02 -1.05
CA TYR A 58 -12.95 1.25 -0.21
C TYR A 58 -13.07 1.83 1.21
N GLN A 59 -12.98 3.16 1.31
CA GLN A 59 -13.20 3.91 2.55
C GLN A 59 -12.31 3.51 3.74
N HIS A 60 -11.03 3.26 3.49
CA HIS A 60 -9.98 3.14 4.50
C HIS A 60 -10.22 2.03 5.54
N TRP A 61 -10.21 0.76 5.11
CA TRP A 61 -10.14 -0.36 6.04
C TRP A 61 -8.86 -0.30 6.88
N LEU A 62 -8.99 -0.40 8.20
CA LEU A 62 -7.85 -0.45 9.11
C LEU A 62 -7.28 -1.86 9.12
N ILE A 63 -6.21 -2.04 8.35
CA ILE A 63 -5.48 -3.29 8.25
C ILE A 63 -4.12 -3.09 8.90
N HIS A 64 -3.87 -3.90 9.92
CA HIS A 64 -2.61 -3.91 10.64
C HIS A 64 -1.55 -4.66 9.86
N LYS A 65 -0.29 -4.30 10.10
CA LYS A 65 0.87 -4.96 9.49
C LYS A 65 1.97 -5.11 10.53
N GLU A 66 2.52 -6.31 10.61
CA GLU A 66 3.68 -6.62 11.45
C GLU A 66 4.69 -7.43 10.66
N ASN A 67 5.99 -7.30 10.97
CA ASN A 67 7.00 -8.21 10.43
C ASN A 67 7.17 -9.36 11.42
N GLY A 68 7.07 -10.58 10.94
CA GLY A 68 7.30 -11.79 11.72
C GLY A 68 8.10 -12.82 10.94
N GLN A 69 7.98 -14.08 11.36
CA GLN A 69 8.73 -15.19 10.79
C GLN A 69 7.81 -16.40 10.56
N VAL A 70 7.90 -17.02 9.38
CA VAL A 70 7.28 -18.31 9.06
C VAL A 70 8.40 -19.25 8.63
N GLY A 71 8.65 -20.28 9.45
CA GLY A 71 9.86 -21.10 9.31
C GLY A 71 11.12 -20.23 9.39
N ASP A 72 12.00 -20.32 8.41
CA ASP A 72 13.24 -19.53 8.36
C ASP A 72 13.11 -18.19 7.62
N ARG A 73 11.91 -17.84 7.15
CA ARG A 73 11.69 -16.65 6.30
C ARG A 73 11.00 -15.54 7.08
N LYS A 74 11.62 -14.35 7.07
CA LYS A 74 10.99 -13.12 7.53
C LYS A 74 9.94 -12.67 6.53
N GLN A 75 8.72 -12.42 7.01
CA GLN A 75 7.65 -11.89 6.16
C GLN A 75 6.68 -11.01 6.91
N ALA A 76 5.92 -10.21 6.16
CA ALA A 76 4.88 -9.37 6.71
C ALA A 76 3.61 -10.19 6.98
N PHE A 77 2.99 -9.95 8.12
CA PHE A 77 1.68 -10.44 8.51
C PHE A 77 0.68 -9.29 8.46
N TYR A 78 -0.55 -9.60 8.06
CA TYR A 78 -1.64 -8.63 8.03
C TYR A 78 -2.89 -9.21 8.70
N TRP A 79 -3.66 -8.35 9.35
CA TRP A 79 -4.96 -8.69 9.91
C TRP A 79 -5.85 -7.46 9.95
N LEU A 80 -7.16 -7.66 9.86
CA LEU A 80 -8.13 -6.59 9.96
C LEU A 80 -8.32 -6.19 11.42
N ASP A 81 -8.46 -4.89 11.68
CA ASP A 81 -8.74 -4.37 13.02
C ASP A 81 -10.05 -4.95 13.60
N GLU A 82 -10.04 -5.30 14.88
CA GLU A 82 -11.14 -6.00 15.51
C GLU A 82 -12.45 -5.20 15.53
N ARG A 83 -12.36 -3.87 15.51
CA ARG A 83 -13.53 -2.98 15.52
C ARG A 83 -14.41 -3.16 14.29
N HIS A 84 -13.84 -3.59 13.16
CA HIS A 84 -14.61 -3.89 11.95
C HIS A 84 -15.53 -5.12 12.10
N TYR A 85 -15.40 -5.90 13.18
CA TYR A 85 -16.27 -7.05 13.48
C TYR A 85 -17.26 -6.80 14.63
N SER A 86 -17.20 -5.64 15.26
CA SER A 86 -17.90 -5.35 16.51
C SER A 86 -19.42 -5.17 16.35
N CYS A 87 -19.90 -5.03 15.11
CA CYS A 87 -21.25 -4.56 14.78
C CYS A 87 -21.60 -3.18 15.39
N ASP A 88 -20.62 -2.46 15.92
CA ASP A 88 -20.73 -1.09 16.40
C ASP A 88 -20.26 -0.13 15.30
N TRP A 89 -21.17 0.73 14.86
CA TRP A 89 -20.93 1.66 13.77
C TRP A 89 -19.96 2.79 14.14
N GLU A 90 -19.93 3.24 15.40
CA GLU A 90 -18.96 4.24 15.84
C GLU A 90 -17.57 3.62 15.95
N ALA A 91 -17.47 2.38 16.43
CA ALA A 91 -16.20 1.66 16.48
C ALA A 91 -15.61 1.41 15.08
N ASP A 92 -16.42 1.02 14.10
CA ASP A 92 -16.00 0.90 12.68
C ASP A 92 -15.52 2.26 12.13
N LYS A 93 -16.28 3.32 12.39
CA LYS A 93 -15.96 4.68 11.97
C LYS A 93 -14.69 5.22 12.59
N ASP A 94 -14.40 4.92 13.85
CA ASP A 94 -13.14 5.25 14.52
C ASP A 94 -11.97 4.53 13.87
N ALA A 95 -12.10 3.23 13.59
CA ALA A 95 -11.07 2.45 12.89
C ALA A 95 -10.78 3.05 11.50
N ARG A 96 -11.81 3.39 10.72
CA ARG A 96 -11.67 4.06 9.42
C ARG A 96 -11.03 5.43 9.51
N THR A 97 -11.37 6.21 10.55
CA THR A 97 -10.78 7.53 10.78
C THR A 97 -9.28 7.44 11.05
N ILE A 98 -8.86 6.45 11.85
CA ILE A 98 -7.44 6.15 12.09
C ILE A 98 -6.75 5.74 10.79
N ALA A 99 -7.35 4.81 10.02
CA ALA A 99 -6.79 4.35 8.75
C ALA A 99 -6.62 5.50 7.75
N ARG A 100 -7.62 6.39 7.65
CA ARG A 100 -7.56 7.59 6.80
C ARG A 100 -6.43 8.52 7.20
N LYS A 101 -6.26 8.80 8.50
CA LYS A 101 -5.15 9.61 9.00
C LYS A 101 -3.82 8.98 8.59
N GLN A 102 -3.61 7.70 8.89
CA GLN A 102 -2.37 7.00 8.55
C GLN A 102 -2.07 6.98 7.05
N TYR A 103 -3.12 6.81 6.22
CA TYR A 103 -2.98 6.85 4.76
C TYR A 103 -2.50 8.23 4.29
N ASN A 104 -3.13 9.30 4.78
CA ASN A 104 -2.77 10.66 4.42
C ASN A 104 -1.39 11.06 4.94
N ASP A 105 -1.01 10.64 6.15
CA ASP A 105 0.34 10.88 6.69
C ASP A 105 1.39 10.23 5.76
N ARG A 106 1.21 8.96 5.39
CA ARG A 106 2.12 8.27 4.44
C ARG A 106 2.19 8.98 3.09
N SER A 107 1.04 9.41 2.57
CA SER A 107 0.99 10.14 1.29
C SER A 107 1.71 11.48 1.39
N TYR A 108 1.49 12.25 2.46
CA TYR A 108 2.12 13.54 2.68
C TYR A 108 3.65 13.43 2.75
N TYR A 109 4.17 12.54 3.62
CA TYR A 109 5.61 12.34 3.74
C TYR A 109 6.22 11.72 2.47
N GLY A 110 5.48 10.86 1.77
CA GLY A 110 5.89 10.34 0.46
C GLY A 110 6.10 11.45 -0.56
N CYS A 111 5.14 12.38 -0.67
CA CYS A 111 5.26 13.55 -1.54
C CYS A 111 6.41 14.47 -1.13
N LYS A 112 6.56 14.75 0.17
CA LYS A 112 7.65 15.58 0.69
C LYS A 112 9.02 15.01 0.30
N ASN A 113 9.24 13.72 0.57
CA ASN A 113 10.49 13.04 0.24
C ASN A 113 10.74 12.99 -1.28
N ALA A 114 9.67 12.83 -2.08
CA ALA A 114 9.79 12.85 -3.54
C ALA A 114 10.25 14.22 -4.06
N VAL A 115 9.76 15.32 -3.47
CA VAL A 115 10.20 16.69 -3.80
C VAL A 115 11.68 16.88 -3.46
N GLU A 116 12.10 16.45 -2.27
CA GLU A 116 13.52 16.53 -1.85
C GLU A 116 14.43 15.73 -2.80
N LYS A 117 14.02 14.49 -3.11
CA LYS A 117 14.76 13.62 -4.04
C LYS A 117 14.82 14.17 -5.46
N LEU A 118 13.76 14.84 -5.92
CA LEU A 118 13.73 15.47 -7.24
C LEU A 118 14.82 16.54 -7.36
N GLN A 119 15.06 17.34 -6.31
CA GLN A 119 16.11 18.36 -6.34
C GLN A 119 17.50 17.74 -6.44
N GLN A 120 17.77 16.69 -5.66
CA GLN A 120 19.04 15.95 -5.76
C GLN A 120 19.26 15.37 -7.16
N LYS A 121 18.22 14.75 -7.74
CA LYS A 121 18.32 14.15 -9.08
C LYS A 121 18.47 15.17 -10.21
N LYS A 122 17.99 16.40 -10.04
CA LYS A 122 18.28 17.49 -10.99
C LYS A 122 19.76 17.83 -11.04
N GLN A 123 20.42 17.89 -9.88
CA GLN A 123 21.85 18.15 -9.81
C GLN A 123 22.67 17.00 -10.39
N GLU A 124 22.40 15.76 -9.97
CA GLU A 124 23.07 14.57 -10.52
C GLU A 124 22.92 14.47 -12.05
N LYS A 125 21.72 14.78 -12.58
CA LYS A 125 21.48 14.82 -14.02
C LYS A 125 22.33 15.90 -14.70
N ALA A 126 22.39 17.10 -14.15
CA ALA A 126 23.18 18.20 -14.72
C ALA A 126 24.68 17.87 -14.76
N GLU A 127 25.20 17.26 -13.69
CA GLU A 127 26.59 16.79 -13.63
C GLU A 127 26.86 15.68 -14.67
N ALA A 128 25.94 14.71 -14.79
CA ALA A 128 26.04 13.64 -15.79
C ALA A 128 25.99 14.18 -17.23
N ASP A 129 25.10 15.14 -17.50
CA ASP A 129 24.99 15.81 -18.80
C ASP A 129 26.29 16.56 -19.14
N GLN A 130 26.90 17.26 -18.18
CA GLN A 130 28.16 17.97 -18.38
C GLN A 130 29.31 16.99 -18.65
N ALA A 131 29.44 15.93 -17.85
CA ALA A 131 30.45 14.90 -18.05
C ALA A 131 30.31 14.21 -19.42
N TYR A 132 29.07 13.99 -19.88
CA TYR A 132 28.81 13.43 -21.21
C TYR A 132 29.31 14.37 -22.32
N LYS A 133 28.97 15.66 -22.25
CA LYS A 133 29.45 16.68 -23.21
C LYS A 133 30.97 16.71 -23.30
N GLU A 134 31.64 16.77 -22.14
CA GLU A 134 33.09 16.84 -22.05
C GLU A 134 33.81 15.59 -22.54
N ARG A 135 33.20 14.40 -22.39
CA ARG A 135 33.88 13.13 -22.70
C ARG A 135 33.52 12.54 -24.06
N ILE A 136 32.31 12.80 -24.54
CA ILE A 136 31.76 12.20 -25.77
C ILE A 136 31.59 13.24 -26.87
N GLU A 137 30.94 14.37 -26.61
CA GLU A 137 30.67 15.37 -27.65
C GLU A 137 31.94 16.12 -28.07
N SER A 138 32.81 16.45 -27.11
CA SER A 138 34.12 17.05 -27.39
C SER A 138 34.98 16.21 -28.33
N LYS A 139 34.91 14.87 -28.21
CA LYS A 139 35.65 13.93 -29.06
C LYS A 139 35.08 13.82 -30.46
N LYS A 140 33.78 14.06 -30.65
CA LYS A 140 33.16 14.10 -31.98
C LYS A 140 33.62 15.32 -32.77
N LEU A 141 33.77 16.47 -32.10
CA LEU A 141 34.23 17.72 -32.73
C LEU A 141 35.71 17.69 -33.12
N ALA A 142 36.55 16.88 -32.44
CA ALA A 142 37.99 16.80 -32.73
C ALA A 142 38.36 15.88 -33.91
N VAL A 143 37.39 15.14 -34.47
CA VAL A 143 37.59 14.16 -35.56
C VAL A 143 36.96 14.64 -36.88
N THR A 144 36.45 15.87 -36.92
CA THR A 144 35.92 16.53 -38.13
C THR A 144 36.82 17.68 -38.53
#